data_AF-A0A9P7Z8N6-F1
#
_entry.id   AF-A0A9P7Z8N6-F1
#
_cell.length_a   1.000
_cell.length_b   1.000
_cell.length_c   1.000
_cell.angle_alpha   90.00
_cell.angle_beta   90.00
_cell.angle_gamma   90.00
#
_symmetry.space_group_name_H-M   'P 1'
#
loop_
_entity.id
_entity.type
_entity.pdbx_description
1 polymer ?
#
loop_
_entity_poly.entity_id
_entity_poly.type
_entity_poly.pdbx_seq_one_letter_code
_entity_poly.pdbx_strand_id
1 'polypeptide(L)'
;MGAVDDTGGAGGYGCVLDFQRILYSLVSDDQLLLGPAMVGELFRPQFDQAPEAHLDSLLLIEYRRDIMGVLAGIKMDHSLGGIVTMEYTKGHRSMGSMSLPNVCWWADRTHGVFGAFATQIMPTGDPKILEFLTPLKPRRTRLWNLDREKLDFESVD
;
A
#
# COMPACT_ATOMS: atom_id res chain seq x y z
N MET A 1 -5.33 -15.71 29.45
CA MET A 1 -3.86 -15.88 29.33
C MET A 1 -3.41 -14.77 28.39
N GLY A 2 -2.70 -13.76 28.91
CA GLY A 2 -2.18 -12.66 28.07
C GLY A 2 -0.84 -13.07 27.46
N ALA A 3 -0.56 -12.64 26.23
CA ALA A 3 0.75 -12.83 25.63
C ALA A 3 1.81 -12.10 26.48
N VAL A 4 2.97 -12.75 26.69
CA VAL A 4 4.11 -12.16 27.40
C VAL A 4 4.87 -11.17 26.51
N ASP A 5 4.77 -11.37 25.19
CA ASP A 5 5.45 -10.60 24.16
C ASP A 5 4.46 -9.89 23.22
N ASP A 6 4.94 -8.82 22.59
CA ASP A 6 4.20 -8.09 21.55
C ASP A 6 4.21 -8.83 20.21
N THR A 7 3.12 -8.71 19.44
CA THR A 7 2.97 -9.38 18.14
C THR A 7 3.16 -8.42 16.97
N GLY A 8 4.38 -8.35 16.43
CA GLY A 8 4.71 -7.42 15.34
C GLY A 8 3.92 -7.60 14.04
N GLY A 9 3.32 -8.78 13.82
CA GLY A 9 2.52 -9.06 12.61
C GLY A 9 1.05 -8.64 12.68
N ALA A 10 0.47 -8.51 13.89
CA ALA A 10 -0.98 -8.29 14.04
C ALA A 10 -1.41 -7.51 15.31
N GLY A 11 -0.46 -7.12 16.18
CA GLY A 11 -0.75 -6.47 17.46
C GLY A 11 -0.71 -4.94 17.43
N GLY A 12 -0.47 -4.33 16.27
CA GLY A 12 -0.44 -2.88 16.13
C GLY A 12 -1.84 -2.26 16.12
N TYR A 13 -2.05 -1.23 16.94
CA TYR A 13 -3.27 -0.42 16.96
C TYR A 13 -2.93 1.06 16.89
N GLY A 14 -3.74 1.84 16.20
CA GLY A 14 -3.51 3.28 16.07
C GLY A 14 -4.55 3.99 15.23
N CYS A 15 -4.38 5.31 15.10
CA CYS A 15 -5.20 6.14 14.25
C CYS A 15 -4.74 6.03 12.79
N VAL A 16 -5.69 5.97 11.85
CA VAL A 16 -5.38 5.97 10.40
C VAL A 16 -4.61 7.23 9.98
N LEU A 17 -4.85 8.38 10.62
CA LEU A 17 -4.13 9.62 10.33
C LEU A 17 -2.65 9.54 10.74
N ASP A 18 -2.35 8.87 11.85
CA ASP A 18 -0.96 8.65 12.27
C ASP A 18 -0.26 7.64 11.36
N PHE A 19 -0.98 6.60 10.94
CA PHE A 19 -0.46 5.68 9.93
C PHE A 19 -0.17 6.39 8.59
N GLN A 20 -1.01 7.35 8.19
CA GLN A 20 -0.74 8.18 7.00
C GLN A 20 0.52 9.03 7.13
N ARG A 21 0.90 9.48 8.34
CA ARG A 21 2.17 10.20 8.55
C ARG A 21 3.38 9.30 8.30
N ILE A 22 3.28 8.02 8.68
CA ILE A 22 4.31 7.02 8.36
C ILE A 22 4.45 6.88 6.84
N LEU A 23 3.33 6.70 6.13
CA LEU A 23 3.34 6.59 4.67
C LEU A 23 3.90 7.86 4.00
N TYR A 24 3.55 9.03 4.52
CA TYR A 24 4.08 10.31 4.03
C TYR A 24 5.61 10.36 4.16
N SER A 25 6.16 10.04 5.33
CA SER A 25 7.62 10.04 5.55
C SER A 25 8.33 9.07 4.60
N LEU A 26 7.79 7.87 4.41
CA LEU A 26 8.35 6.86 3.51
C LEU A 26 8.31 7.29 2.03
N VAL A 27 7.23 7.94 1.58
CA VAL A 27 7.08 8.38 0.18
C VAL A 27 7.84 9.67 -0.12
N SER A 28 7.89 10.61 0.84
CA SER A 28 8.62 11.87 0.71
C SER A 28 10.13 11.72 0.93
N ASP A 29 10.58 10.60 1.51
CA ASP A 29 11.98 10.34 1.85
C ASP A 29 12.58 11.47 2.71
N ASP A 30 11.81 11.91 3.70
CA ASP A 30 12.22 12.95 4.66
C ASP A 30 13.29 12.48 5.67
N GLN A 31 13.68 11.20 5.57
CA GLN A 31 14.68 10.52 6.39
C GLN A 31 14.39 10.50 7.89
N LEU A 32 13.14 10.77 8.29
CA LEU A 32 12.75 10.68 9.70
C LEU A 32 12.66 9.24 10.20
N LEU A 33 12.24 8.32 9.32
CA LEU A 33 12.05 6.90 9.67
C LEU A 33 13.19 6.00 9.20
N LEU A 34 13.68 6.22 7.98
CA LEU A 34 14.69 5.37 7.34
C LEU A 34 15.70 6.24 6.61
N GLY A 35 16.97 5.83 6.61
CA GLY A 35 17.98 6.43 5.75
C GLY A 35 17.72 6.12 4.26
N PRO A 36 18.29 6.90 3.33
CA PRO A 36 17.96 6.82 1.90
C PRO A 36 18.14 5.44 1.26
N ALA A 37 19.22 4.73 1.65
CA ALA A 37 19.47 3.38 1.16
C ALA A 37 18.41 2.38 1.65
N MET A 38 17.98 2.51 2.90
CA MET A 38 16.98 1.61 3.50
C MET A 38 15.58 1.87 2.93
N VAL A 39 15.23 3.14 2.68
CA VAL A 39 13.96 3.45 2.02
C VAL A 39 13.94 2.88 0.60
N GLY A 40 15.05 2.96 -0.14
CA GLY A 40 15.16 2.34 -1.45
C GLY A 40 14.94 0.83 -1.41
N GLU A 41 15.56 0.17 -0.42
CA GLU A 41 15.44 -1.28 -0.24
C GLU A 41 14.04 -1.71 0.20
N LEU A 42 13.34 -0.90 1.00
CA LEU A 42 11.98 -1.18 1.48
C LEU A 42 11.00 -1.42 0.32
N PHE A 43 11.13 -0.64 -0.76
CA PHE A 43 10.28 -0.71 -1.95
C PHE A 43 10.83 -1.60 -3.06
N ARG A 44 12.06 -2.12 -2.92
CA ARG A 44 12.70 -2.94 -3.95
C ARG A 44 12.02 -4.32 -4.03
N PRO A 45 11.64 -4.81 -5.23
CA PRO A 45 11.25 -6.20 -5.45
C PRO A 45 12.36 -7.17 -5.02
N GLN A 46 12.01 -8.22 -4.28
CA GLN A 46 12.98 -9.12 -3.62
C GLN A 46 13.14 -10.47 -4.33
N PHE A 47 12.32 -10.81 -5.32
CA PHE A 47 12.40 -12.11 -5.98
C PHE A 47 13.27 -12.06 -7.23
N ASP A 48 14.30 -12.91 -7.26
CA ASP A 48 15.21 -12.96 -8.40
C ASP A 48 14.62 -13.79 -9.55
N GLN A 49 14.11 -15.03 -9.30
CA GLN A 49 13.34 -15.87 -10.27
C GLN A 49 12.50 -17.00 -9.63
N ALA A 50 13.01 -17.72 -8.62
CA ALA A 50 12.34 -18.92 -8.07
C ALA A 50 11.07 -18.66 -7.21
N PRO A 51 10.98 -17.59 -6.41
CA PRO A 51 9.79 -17.32 -5.59
C PRO A 51 8.61 -16.74 -6.39
N GLU A 52 8.85 -16.25 -7.61
CA GLU A 52 7.84 -15.67 -8.50
C GLU A 52 6.78 -16.71 -8.89
N ALA A 53 7.20 -17.92 -9.29
CA ALA A 53 6.28 -19.00 -9.63
C ALA A 53 5.39 -19.43 -8.45
N HIS A 54 5.88 -19.33 -7.22
CA HIS A 54 5.07 -19.62 -6.04
C HIS A 54 4.01 -18.54 -5.79
N LEU A 55 4.42 -17.26 -5.85
CA LEU A 55 3.49 -16.14 -5.74
C LEU A 55 2.42 -16.23 -6.85
N ASP A 56 2.82 -16.44 -8.10
CA ASP A 56 1.89 -16.62 -9.22
C ASP A 56 0.89 -17.75 -8.96
N SER A 57 1.37 -18.90 -8.46
CA SER A 57 0.50 -20.02 -8.13
C SER A 57 -0.50 -19.70 -7.00
N LEU A 58 -0.09 -18.93 -5.99
CA LEU A 58 -0.98 -18.46 -4.92
C LEU A 58 -2.03 -17.49 -5.48
N LEU A 59 -1.63 -16.64 -6.41
CA LEU A 59 -2.50 -15.68 -7.07
C LEU A 59 -3.46 -16.32 -8.07
N LEU A 60 -3.32 -17.60 -8.43
CA LEU A 60 -4.36 -18.33 -9.18
C LEU A 60 -5.62 -18.58 -8.33
N ILE A 61 -5.47 -18.63 -7.00
CA ILE A 61 -6.58 -18.87 -6.07
C ILE A 61 -7.30 -17.55 -5.78
N GLU A 62 -8.58 -17.44 -6.19
CA GLU A 62 -9.38 -16.21 -6.05
C GLU A 62 -9.43 -15.69 -4.61
N TYR A 63 -9.77 -16.57 -3.66
CA TYR A 63 -9.79 -16.21 -2.25
C TYR A 63 -8.46 -15.64 -1.74
N ARG A 64 -7.31 -16.14 -2.23
CA ARG A 64 -5.99 -15.60 -1.86
C ARG A 64 -5.80 -14.20 -2.42
N ARG A 65 -6.18 -13.97 -3.69
CA ARG A 65 -6.14 -12.63 -4.29
C ARG A 65 -6.99 -11.63 -3.52
N ASP A 66 -8.20 -12.05 -3.12
CA ASP A 66 -9.16 -11.21 -2.41
C ASP A 66 -8.65 -10.80 -1.02
N ILE A 67 -8.08 -11.75 -0.27
CA ILE A 67 -7.42 -11.46 1.02
C ILE A 67 -6.24 -10.50 0.83
N MET A 68 -5.47 -10.67 -0.23
CA MET A 68 -4.29 -9.85 -0.52
C MET A 68 -4.64 -8.49 -1.15
N GLY A 69 -5.87 -8.31 -1.63
CA GLY A 69 -6.32 -7.07 -2.28
C GLY A 69 -5.67 -6.83 -3.65
N VAL A 70 -5.28 -7.89 -4.35
CA VAL A 70 -4.54 -7.86 -5.63
C VAL A 70 -5.43 -8.31 -6.80
N LEU A 71 -5.07 -7.88 -8.01
CA LEU A 71 -5.84 -8.18 -9.22
C LEU A 71 -5.31 -9.42 -9.93
N ALA A 72 -6.22 -10.16 -10.57
CA ALA A 72 -5.84 -11.28 -11.42
C ALA A 72 -5.09 -10.80 -12.67
N GLY A 73 -4.09 -11.57 -13.09
CA GLY A 73 -3.39 -11.37 -14.37
C GLY A 73 -2.41 -10.19 -14.40
N ILE A 74 -2.10 -9.58 -13.26
CA ILE A 74 -1.05 -8.56 -13.16
C ILE A 74 0.18 -9.20 -12.52
N LYS A 75 1.36 -8.96 -13.11
CA LYS A 75 2.63 -9.41 -12.56
C LYS A 75 2.92 -8.71 -11.22
N MET A 76 3.25 -9.50 -10.21
CA MET A 76 3.47 -9.05 -8.83
C MET A 76 4.79 -9.63 -8.30
N ASP A 77 5.37 -8.95 -7.32
CA ASP A 77 6.53 -9.39 -6.54
C ASP A 77 6.28 -9.05 -5.06
N HIS A 78 7.19 -9.39 -4.16
CA HIS A 78 7.17 -9.02 -2.76
C HIS A 78 8.38 -8.14 -2.43
N SER A 79 8.12 -6.99 -1.81
CA SER A 79 9.15 -6.09 -1.25
C SER A 79 9.30 -6.33 0.25
N LEU A 80 10.18 -5.61 0.95
CA LEU A 80 10.31 -5.79 2.40
C LEU A 80 9.10 -5.27 3.20
N GLY A 81 8.24 -4.43 2.62
CA GLY A 81 7.03 -3.98 3.28
C GLY A 81 5.74 -4.72 2.85
N GLY A 82 5.79 -5.53 1.78
CA GLY A 82 4.61 -6.21 1.23
C GLY A 82 4.62 -6.37 -0.29
N ILE A 83 3.47 -6.78 -0.85
CA ILE A 83 3.31 -7.03 -2.29
C ILE A 83 3.52 -5.74 -3.10
N VAL A 84 4.24 -5.85 -4.20
CA VAL A 84 4.53 -4.78 -5.15
C VAL A 84 4.06 -5.20 -6.55
N THR A 85 3.31 -4.32 -7.21
CA THR A 85 2.92 -4.51 -8.61
C THR A 85 4.07 -4.22 -9.55
N MET A 86 4.36 -5.09 -10.50
CA MET A 86 5.51 -4.94 -11.40
C MET A 86 5.18 -4.24 -12.72
N GLU A 87 3.90 -3.94 -12.95
CA GLU A 87 3.41 -3.30 -14.17
C GLU A 87 2.45 -2.16 -13.82
N TYR A 88 2.52 -1.06 -14.58
CA TYR A 88 1.51 -0.01 -14.47
C TYR A 88 0.22 -0.47 -15.14
N THR A 89 -0.91 -0.38 -14.43
CA THR A 89 -2.23 -0.56 -15.03
C THR A 89 -3.02 0.74 -14.89
N LYS A 90 -3.53 1.25 -16.02
CA LYS A 90 -4.24 2.53 -16.06
C LYS A 90 -5.47 2.50 -15.15
N GLY A 91 -5.56 3.48 -14.26
CA GLY A 91 -6.65 3.54 -13.29
C GLY A 91 -6.49 2.52 -12.16
N HIS A 92 -5.30 1.98 -11.95
CA HIS A 92 -4.96 1.14 -10.81
C HIS A 92 -3.85 1.75 -9.95
N ARG A 93 -3.56 1.09 -8.82
CA ARG A 93 -2.44 1.46 -7.98
C ARG A 93 -1.16 1.19 -8.77
N SER A 94 -0.20 2.06 -8.58
CA SER A 94 1.14 1.98 -9.15
C SER A 94 1.99 0.93 -8.44
N MET A 95 3.09 0.58 -9.11
CA MET A 95 4.17 -0.24 -8.59
C MET A 95 4.57 0.21 -7.18
N GLY A 96 4.44 -0.68 -6.19
CA GLY A 96 4.87 -0.48 -4.80
C GLY A 96 3.78 -0.55 -3.72
N SER A 97 2.53 -0.85 -4.10
CA SER A 97 1.38 -0.75 -3.20
C SER A 97 1.11 -2.00 -2.34
N MET A 98 1.31 -1.87 -1.03
CA MET A 98 1.22 -2.96 -0.04
C MET A 98 -0.11 -2.91 0.74
N SER A 99 -0.83 -4.03 0.91
CA SER A 99 -2.11 -4.03 1.65
C SER A 99 -2.29 -5.20 2.60
N LEU A 100 -2.94 -4.93 3.75
CA LEU A 100 -3.59 -5.92 4.60
C LEU A 100 -5.11 -5.79 4.46
N PRO A 101 -5.88 -6.84 4.76
CA PRO A 101 -7.30 -6.86 4.45
C PRO A 101 -8.13 -6.01 5.39
N ASN A 102 -9.14 -5.34 4.81
CA ASN A 102 -10.06 -4.38 5.42
C ASN A 102 -9.38 -3.14 6.05
N VAL A 103 -8.05 -3.14 6.19
CA VAL A 103 -7.16 -1.98 6.36
C VAL A 103 -6.14 -1.96 5.23
N CYS A 104 -6.56 -1.46 4.08
CA CYS A 104 -5.71 -1.38 2.89
C CYS A 104 -4.90 -0.08 2.90
N TRP A 105 -3.65 -0.17 2.48
CA TRP A 105 -2.80 0.98 2.29
C TRP A 105 -2.06 0.87 0.97
N TRP A 106 -1.37 1.93 0.58
CA TRP A 106 -0.51 1.95 -0.59
C TRP A 106 0.46 3.13 -0.50
N ALA A 107 1.61 2.95 -1.14
CA ALA A 107 2.65 3.95 -1.25
C ALA A 107 3.33 3.81 -2.62
N ASP A 108 3.47 4.93 -3.30
CA ASP A 108 4.08 5.07 -4.61
C ASP A 108 5.09 6.20 -4.56
N ARG A 109 6.36 5.82 -4.48
CA ARG A 109 7.46 6.77 -4.45
C ARG A 109 7.69 7.44 -5.81
N THR A 110 7.42 6.73 -6.91
CA THR A 110 7.63 7.25 -8.27
C THR A 110 6.72 8.44 -8.57
N HIS A 111 5.47 8.41 -8.11
CA HIS A 111 4.52 9.52 -8.31
C HIS A 111 4.26 10.35 -7.05
N GLY A 112 4.90 10.03 -5.92
CA GLY A 112 4.70 10.74 -4.66
C GLY A 112 3.30 10.59 -4.07
N VAL A 113 2.64 9.43 -4.30
CA VAL A 113 1.25 9.19 -3.89
C VAL A 113 1.20 8.12 -2.80
N PHE A 114 0.41 8.35 -1.76
CA PHE A 114 0.13 7.34 -0.73
C PHE A 114 -1.31 7.42 -0.28
N GLY A 115 -1.74 6.41 0.46
CA GLY A 115 -3.04 6.44 1.12
C GLY A 115 -3.30 5.22 1.97
N ALA A 116 -4.32 5.37 2.82
CA ALA A 116 -4.85 4.31 3.64
C ALA A 116 -6.38 4.36 3.60
N PHE A 117 -6.98 3.18 3.65
CA PHE A 117 -8.41 2.95 3.79
C PHE A 117 -8.60 1.88 4.86
N ALA A 118 -9.12 2.30 6.01
CA ALA A 118 -9.28 1.44 7.18
C ALA A 118 -10.76 1.25 7.49
N THR A 119 -11.17 0.00 7.61
CA THR A 119 -12.48 -0.43 8.09
C THR A 119 -12.30 -1.42 9.23
N GLN A 120 -13.35 -1.62 10.01
CA GLN A 120 -13.39 -2.62 11.09
C GLN A 120 -14.39 -3.73 10.74
N ILE A 121 -14.35 -4.16 9.48
CA ILE A 121 -15.27 -5.16 8.92
C ILE A 121 -14.55 -6.50 8.84
N MET A 122 -15.28 -7.59 9.05
CA MET A 122 -14.81 -8.96 8.93
C MET A 122 -15.88 -9.81 8.21
N PRO A 123 -15.53 -10.86 7.46
CA PRO A 123 -14.17 -11.34 7.22
C PRO A 123 -13.40 -10.43 6.25
N THR A 124 -12.08 -10.61 6.28
CA THR A 124 -11.15 -10.12 5.27
C THR A 124 -11.58 -10.52 3.85
N GLY A 125 -11.38 -9.62 2.86
CA GLY A 125 -11.75 -9.89 1.46
C GLY A 125 -13.24 -9.68 1.19
N ASP A 126 -13.89 -8.80 1.96
CA ASP A 126 -15.30 -8.46 1.74
C ASP A 126 -15.50 -7.92 0.31
N PRO A 127 -16.43 -8.50 -0.49
CA PRO A 127 -16.60 -8.12 -1.89
C PRO A 127 -16.95 -6.64 -2.10
N LYS A 128 -17.69 -6.01 -1.17
CA LYS A 128 -18.05 -4.58 -1.30
C LYS A 128 -16.86 -3.68 -1.01
N ILE A 129 -16.00 -4.06 -0.06
CA ILE A 129 -14.75 -3.36 0.20
C ILE A 129 -13.82 -3.47 -1.01
N LEU A 130 -13.68 -4.68 -1.59
CA LEU A 130 -12.91 -4.90 -2.80
C LEU A 130 -13.47 -4.13 -4.00
N GLU A 131 -14.80 -4.14 -4.16
CA GLU A 131 -15.50 -3.33 -5.16
C GLU A 131 -15.22 -1.85 -4.96
N PHE A 132 -15.23 -1.32 -3.73
CA PHE A 132 -14.94 0.09 -3.44
C PHE A 132 -13.47 0.47 -3.67
N LEU A 133 -12.54 -0.44 -3.36
CA LEU A 133 -11.10 -0.25 -3.58
C LEU A 133 -10.69 -0.36 -5.05
N THR A 134 -11.55 -0.93 -5.90
CA THR A 134 -11.32 -1.05 -7.34
C THR A 134 -11.39 0.31 -8.07
N PRO A 135 -12.44 1.16 -7.90
CA PRO A 135 -12.57 2.49 -8.49
C PRO A 135 -11.98 3.63 -7.64
N LEU A 136 -11.46 3.39 -6.43
CA LEU A 136 -10.67 4.39 -5.72
C LEU A 136 -9.30 4.68 -6.38
N LYS A 137 -8.99 3.99 -7.47
CA LYS A 137 -7.71 4.03 -8.18
C LYS A 137 -7.57 5.08 -9.32
N PRO A 138 -8.60 5.79 -9.84
CA PRO A 138 -8.41 6.92 -10.77
C PRO A 138 -8.82 8.32 -10.25
N ARG A 139 -9.58 8.44 -9.15
CA ARG A 139 -10.29 9.71 -8.84
C ARG A 139 -9.56 10.66 -7.89
N ARG A 140 -8.58 10.18 -7.11
CA ARG A 140 -7.86 11.02 -6.13
C ARG A 140 -6.62 11.70 -6.68
N THR A 141 -5.95 11.17 -7.72
CA THR A 141 -4.87 11.89 -8.42
C THR A 141 -5.36 13.23 -8.99
N ARG A 142 -6.62 13.30 -9.42
CA ARG A 142 -7.23 14.56 -9.88
C ARG A 142 -7.55 15.54 -8.75
N LEU A 143 -7.99 15.06 -7.59
CA LEU A 143 -8.24 15.90 -6.41
C LEU A 143 -6.93 16.39 -5.78
N TRP A 144 -5.88 15.55 -5.72
CA TRP A 144 -4.54 15.96 -5.28
C TRP A 144 -3.92 17.03 -6.19
N ASN A 145 -4.12 16.94 -7.51
CA ASN A 145 -3.68 17.99 -8.43
C ASN A 145 -4.49 19.29 -8.27
N LEU A 146 -5.80 19.19 -7.98
CA LEU A 146 -6.67 20.34 -7.69
C LEU A 146 -6.37 20.99 -6.33
N ASP A 147 -5.90 20.23 -5.35
CA ASP A 147 -5.51 20.75 -4.03
C ASP A 147 -4.09 21.35 -4.04
N ARG A 148 -3.19 20.88 -4.93
CA ARG A 148 -1.88 21.50 -5.14
C ARG A 148 -1.97 22.92 -5.69
N GLU A 149 -2.89 23.19 -6.62
CA GLU A 149 -3.17 24.55 -7.12
C GLU A 149 -3.75 25.47 -6.03
N LYS A 150 -4.23 24.92 -4.91
CA LYS A 150 -4.81 25.67 -3.79
C LYS A 150 -3.91 25.74 -2.55
N LEU A 151 -2.75 25.10 -2.58
CA LEU A 151 -1.79 25.04 -1.48
C LEU A 151 -0.48 25.77 -1.81
N ASP A 152 -0.54 26.76 -2.70
CA ASP A 152 0.43 27.86 -2.68
C ASP A 152 0.29 28.55 -1.32
N PHE A 153 1.16 28.17 -0.39
CA PHE A 153 1.34 28.87 0.87
C PHE A 153 1.84 30.27 0.51
N GLU A 154 0.93 31.23 0.38
CA GLU A 154 1.27 32.63 0.58
C GLU A 154 1.96 32.73 1.95
N SER A 155 3.21 33.16 1.90
CA SER A 155 4.00 33.52 3.07
C SER A 155 3.18 34.48 3.93
N VAL A 156 2.82 34.04 5.13
CA VAL A 156 2.28 34.94 6.16
C VAL A 156 3.46 35.41 6.98
N ASP A 157 3.80 36.69 6.79
CA ASP A 157 4.66 37.49 7.67
C ASP A 157 4.18 37.49 9.13
#